data_AF-A0A919ZXA0-F1
#
_entry.id   AF-A0A919ZXA0-F1
#
_cell.length_a   1.000
_cell.length_b   1.000
_cell.length_c   1.000
_cell.angle_alpha   90.00
_cell.angle_beta   90.00
_cell.angle_gamma   90.00
#
_symmetry.space_group_name_H-M   'P 1'
#
loop_
_entity.id
_entity.type
_entity.pdbx_description
1 polymer ?
#
loop_
_entity_poly.entity_id
_entity_poly.type
_entity_poly.pdbx_seq_one_letter_code
_entity_poly.pdbx_strand_id
1 'polypeptide(L)' 'MPSADMKLAVKGVTFSAAGTTGQRCTSLRRLFVHEDIYDNFLTDLKPSLTA' A
#
# COMPACT_ATOMS: atom_id res chain seq x y z
N MET A 1 -1.09 2.74 11.73
CA MET A 1 -2.06 3.13 12.77
C MET A 1 -3.26 2.19 12.65
N PRO A 2 -3.68 1.52 13.72
CA PRO A 2 -4.71 0.47 13.65
C PRO A 2 -6.11 0.99 13.25
N SER A 3 -6.32 2.32 13.26
CA SER A 3 -7.58 2.98 12.89
C SER A 3 -7.68 3.42 11.43
N ALA A 4 -6.72 3.06 10.57
CA ALA A 4 -6.74 3.47 9.17
C ALA A 4 -7.82 2.72 8.38
N ASP A 5 -8.48 3.38 7.42
CA ASP A 5 -9.35 2.71 6.46
C ASP A 5 -8.50 1.84 5.53
N MET A 6 -8.63 0.52 5.69
CA MET A 6 -7.82 -0.47 4.97
C MET A 6 -8.02 -0.41 3.45
N LYS A 7 -9.25 -0.20 2.98
CA LYS A 7 -9.56 -0.17 1.55
C LYS A 7 -8.97 1.08 0.90
N LEU A 8 -9.06 2.23 1.58
CA LEU A 8 -8.46 3.47 1.10
C LEU A 8 -6.93 3.39 1.14
N ALA A 9 -6.37 2.85 2.23
CA ALA A 9 -4.93 2.70 2.41
C ALA A 9 -4.30 1.80 1.32
N VAL A 10 -4.91 0.64 1.02
CA VAL A 10 -4.43 -0.25 -0.06
C VAL A 10 -4.43 0.48 -1.40
N LYS A 11 -5.54 1.13 -1.79
CA LYS A 11 -5.61 1.90 -3.05
C LYS A 11 -4.58 3.02 -3.11
N GLY A 12 -4.43 3.78 -2.03
CA GLY A 12 -3.49 4.89 -1.94
C GLY A 12 -2.04 4.42 -2.06
N VAL A 13 -1.70 3.30 -1.40
CA VAL A 13 -0.38 2.68 -1.47
C VAL A 13 -0.11 2.17 -2.88
N THR A 14 -1.05 1.45 -3.50
CA THR A 14 -0.90 0.94 -4.87
C THR A 14 -0.64 2.06 -5.87
N PHE A 15 -1.45 3.12 -5.84
CA PHE A 15 -1.24 4.28 -6.70
C PHE A 15 0.08 5.00 -6.42
N SER A 16 0.45 5.14 -5.13
CA SER A 16 1.68 5.86 -4.76
C SER A 16 2.94 5.07 -5.10
N ALA A 17 2.91 3.74 -5.00
CA ALA A 17 4.04 2.87 -5.30
C ALA A 17 4.17 2.61 -6.82
N ALA A 18 3.07 2.23 -7.47
CA ALA A 18 3.07 1.74 -8.84
C ALA A 18 2.42 2.70 -9.86
N GLY A 19 1.89 3.85 -9.42
CA GLY A 19 1.35 4.87 -10.32
C GLY A 19 2.36 5.27 -11.40
N THR A 20 1.90 5.33 -12.65
CA THR A 20 2.77 5.51 -13.84
C THR A 20 3.97 4.55 -13.86
N THR A 21 3.74 3.29 -13.52
CA THR A 21 4.76 2.22 -13.45
C THR A 21 5.90 2.56 -12.44
N GLY A 22 5.61 3.35 -11.41
CA GLY A 22 6.61 3.78 -10.43
C GLY A 22 7.61 4.81 -10.96
N GLN A 23 7.39 5.36 -12.16
CA GLN A 23 8.26 6.39 -12.78
C GLN A 23 7.87 7.79 -12.30
N ARG A 24 7.70 7.96 -10.98
CA ARG A 24 7.48 9.26 -10.33
C ARG A 24 8.57 9.48 -9.28
N CYS A 25 9.08 10.70 -9.23
CA CYS A 25 10.04 11.10 -8.19
C CYS A 25 9.44 10.99 -6.77
N THR A 26 8.11 11.01 -6.64
CA THR A 26 7.36 10.88 -5.38
C THR A 26 6.85 9.47 -5.11
N SER A 27 7.32 8.45 -5.85
CA SER A 27 6.88 7.08 -5.66
C SER A 27 7.20 6.54 -4.26
N LEU A 28 6.24 5.84 -3.67
CA LEU A 28 6.37 5.20 -2.37
C LEU A 28 7.35 4.02 -2.47
N ARG A 29 8.55 4.17 -1.89
CA ARG A 29 9.58 3.10 -1.85
C ARG A 29 9.62 2.31 -0.55
N ARG A 30 9.09 2.87 0.53
CA ARG A 30 9.04 2.26 1.87
C ARG A 30 7.69 2.58 2.50
N LEU A 31 7.08 1.59 3.11
CA LEU A 31 5.81 1.70 3.82
C LEU A 31 6.00 1.22 5.25
N PHE A 32 5.55 2.02 6.22
CA PHE A 32 5.50 1.62 7.63
C PHE A 32 4.08 1.15 7.95
N VAL A 33 3.96 -0.07 8.43
CA VAL A 33 2.68 -0.70 8.78
C VAL A 33 2.72 -1.06 10.26
N HIS A 34 1.61 -0.84 10.96
CA HIS A 34 1.51 -1.18 12.38
C HIS A 34 1.44 -2.70 12.53
N GLU A 35 2.13 -3.25 13.53
CA GLU A 35 2.27 -4.71 13.72
C GLU A 35 0.92 -5.44 13.76
N ASP A 36 -0.04 -4.92 14.54
CA ASP A 36 -1.40 -5.50 14.69
C ASP A 36 -2.17 -5.71 13.39
N ILE A 37 -1.84 -4.97 12.32
CA ILE A 37 -2.54 -5.03 11.03
C ILE A 37 -1.66 -5.54 9.89
N TYR A 38 -0.40 -5.88 10.17
CA TYR A 38 0.61 -6.17 9.15
C TYR A 38 0.18 -7.29 8.21
N ASP A 39 -0.20 -8.44 8.76
CA ASP A 39 -0.55 -9.63 7.98
C ASP A 39 -1.83 -9.44 7.17
N ASN A 40 -2.84 -8.81 7.78
CA ASN A 40 -4.10 -8.52 7.12
C ASN A 40 -3.88 -7.51 5.97
N PHE A 41 -3.11 -6.46 6.21
CA PHE A 41 -2.80 -5.43 5.21
C PHE A 41 -2.04 -6.00 4.01
N LEU A 42 -1.07 -6.90 4.24
CA LEU A 42 -0.31 -7.52 3.16
C LEU A 42 -1.15 -8.48 2.31
N THR A 43 -2.14 -9.15 2.90
CA THR A 43 -3.03 -10.06 2.18
C THR A 43 -3.83 -9.30 1.11
N ASP A 44 -4.30 -8.10 1.44
CA ASP A 44 -5.04 -7.24 0.51
C ASP A 44 -4.12 -6.48 -0.47
N LEU A 45 -2.93 -6.07 -0.03
CA LEU A 45 -2.03 -5.26 -0.85
C LEU A 45 -1.37 -6.06 -1.98
N LYS A 46 -0.91 -7.30 -1.73
CA LYS A 46 -0.14 -8.09 -2.71
C LYS A 46 -0.89 -8.25 -4.05
N PRO A 47 -2.16 -8.68 -4.08
CA PRO A 47 -2.91 -8.79 -5.33
C PRO A 47 -3.05 -7.46 -6.06
N SER A 48 -3.17 -6.35 -5.33
CA SER A 48 -3.36 -5.01 -5.91
C SER A 48 -2.13 -4.48 -6.65
N LEU A 49 -0.93 -5.02 -6.41
CA LEU A 49 0.31 -4.61 -7.07
C LEU A 49 0.69 -5.51 -8.26
N THR A 50 0.06 -6.68 -8.38
CA THR A 50 0.39 -7.69 -9.41
C THR A 50 -0.67 -7.81 -10.49
N ALA A 51 -1.82 -7.15 -10.33
CA ALA A 51 -2.88 -7.04 -11.33
C ALA A 51 -2.56 -5.93 -12.34
#